data_AF-A0A090QKU9-F1
#
_entry.id   AF-A0A090QKU9-F1
#
_cell.length_a   1.000
_cell.length_b   1.000
_cell.length_c   1.000
_cell.angle_alpha   90.00
_cell.angle_beta   90.00
_cell.angle_gamma   90.00
#
_symmetry.space_group_name_H-M   'P 1'
#
loop_
_entity.id
_entity.type
_entity.pdbx_description
1 polymer ?
#
loop_
_entity_poly.entity_id
_entity_poly.type
_entity_poly.pdbx_seq_one_letter_code
_entity_poly.pdbx_strand_id
1 'polypeptide(L)'
;MQETQDHRYSVGIDLGTTHCVLSYVDLQDEDATVTVMPIAQLTTPGHVEEKDQLPSFMYQAHESELAEGDTALPWCAKPNAIVGAMARNLGSKTPIRLIASAKSWLCHGGVNRRDAFLPLNSLKK
;
A
#
# COMPACT_ATOMS: atom_id res chain seq x y z
N MET A 1 -15.44 5.53 35.15
CA MET A 1 -15.87 6.54 34.18
C MET A 1 -14.93 6.39 32.99
N GLN A 2 -15.43 5.99 31.83
CA GLN A 2 -14.60 5.82 30.64
C GLN A 2 -14.43 7.20 30.00
N GLU A 3 -13.20 7.67 29.83
CA GLU A 3 -12.93 8.90 29.08
C GLU A 3 -13.42 8.70 27.65
N THR A 4 -14.39 9.51 27.22
CA THR A 4 -14.81 9.57 25.83
C THR A 4 -13.71 10.30 25.05
N GLN A 5 -12.93 9.55 24.29
CA GLN A 5 -11.96 10.13 23.34
C GLN A 5 -12.76 10.87 22.26
N ASP A 6 -12.56 12.18 22.18
CA ASP A 6 -13.14 13.00 21.12
C ASP A 6 -12.30 12.82 19.85
N HIS A 7 -12.86 12.17 18.84
CA HIS A 7 -12.19 11.91 17.57
C HIS A 7 -12.58 12.99 16.57
N ARG A 8 -11.60 13.72 16.04
CA ARG A 8 -11.85 14.75 15.02
C ARG A 8 -12.15 14.18 13.64
N TYR A 9 -11.53 13.06 13.25
CA TYR A 9 -11.70 12.48 11.92
C TYR A 9 -12.11 11.03 12.00
N SER A 10 -13.00 10.61 11.10
CA SER A 10 -13.20 9.20 10.76
C SER A 10 -12.50 8.91 9.44
N VAL A 11 -11.68 7.85 9.40
CA VAL A 11 -10.84 7.49 8.25
C VAL A 11 -11.31 6.16 7.67
N GLY A 12 -11.60 6.15 6.37
CA GLY A 12 -11.93 4.95 5.61
C GLY A 12 -10.74 4.47 4.78
N ILE A 13 -10.42 3.18 4.88
CA ILE A 13 -9.38 2.55 4.04
C ILE A 13 -10.05 1.42 3.25
N ASP A 14 -10.22 1.62 1.95
CA ASP A 14 -10.55 0.52 1.06
C ASP A 14 -9.26 -0.21 0.67
N LEU A 15 -9.12 -1.45 1.13
CA LEU A 15 -8.04 -2.35 0.74
C LEU A 15 -8.55 -3.24 -0.38
N GLY A 16 -8.35 -2.83 -1.64
CA GLY A 16 -8.74 -3.59 -2.82
C GLY A 16 -7.64 -4.52 -3.35
N THR A 17 -8.01 -5.40 -4.29
CA THR A 17 -7.06 -6.34 -4.92
C THR A 17 -6.06 -5.64 -5.83
N THR A 18 -6.47 -4.56 -6.49
CA THR A 18 -5.65 -3.83 -7.48
C THR A 18 -5.26 -2.44 -7.01
N HIS A 19 -6.14 -1.76 -6.28
CA HIS A 19 -5.89 -0.43 -5.72
C HIS A 19 -6.44 -0.34 -4.30
N CYS A 20 -5.82 0.51 -3.50
CA CYS A 20 -6.32 0.99 -2.23
C CYS A 20 -6.73 2.46 -2.36
N VAL A 21 -7.75 2.85 -1.61
CA VAL A 21 -8.23 4.24 -1.53
C VAL A 21 -8.33 4.64 -0.06
N LEU A 22 -7.91 5.87 0.23
CA LEU A 22 -8.02 6.48 1.55
C LEU A 22 -9.08 7.58 1.48
N SER A 23 -9.98 7.61 2.46
CA SER A 23 -10.96 8.68 2.61
C SER A 23 -11.08 9.11 4.06
N TYR A 24 -11.62 10.30 4.27
CA TYR A 24 -11.89 10.80 5.62
C TYR A 24 -13.13 11.70 5.64
N VAL A 25 -13.66 11.91 6.84
CA VAL A 25 -14.70 12.90 7.15
C VAL A 25 -14.33 13.59 8.47
N ASP A 26 -14.48 14.93 8.54
CA ASP A 26 -14.32 15.71 9.78
C ASP A 26 -15.60 15.56 10.61
N LEU A 27 -15.48 15.04 11.82
CA LEU A 27 -16.59 14.75 12.72
C LEU A 27 -17.07 16.00 13.48
N GLN A 28 -16.33 17.10 13.41
CA GLN A 28 -16.71 18.38 14.01
C GLN A 28 -17.54 19.27 13.06
N ASP A 29 -17.67 18.86 11.80
CA ASP A 29 -18.46 19.55 10.78
C ASP A 29 -19.71 18.71 10.47
N GLU A 30 -20.88 19.22 10.88
CA GLU A 30 -22.17 18.53 10.74
C GLU A 30 -22.59 18.35 9.26
N ASP A 31 -22.05 19.17 8.36
CA ASP A 31 -22.32 19.14 6.92
C ASP A 31 -21.21 18.41 6.13
N ALA A 32 -20.22 17.83 6.83
CA ALA A 32 -19.07 17.20 6.20
C ALA A 32 -19.47 16.03 5.28
N THR A 33 -18.83 15.97 4.11
CA THR A 33 -18.96 14.86 3.17
C THR A 33 -17.67 14.05 3.12
N VAL A 34 -17.80 12.77 2.77
CA VAL A 34 -16.64 11.88 2.62
C VAL A 34 -15.72 12.41 1.53
N THR A 35 -14.48 12.69 1.91
CA THR A 35 -13.44 13.21 1.01
C THR A 35 -12.41 12.13 0.73
N VAL A 36 -12.10 11.89 -0.54
CA VAL A 36 -10.97 11.02 -0.93
C VAL A 36 -9.68 11.77 -0.66
N MET A 37 -8.77 11.15 0.09
CA MET A 37 -7.46 11.71 0.40
C MET A 37 -6.44 11.21 -0.62
N PRO A 38 -5.76 12.12 -1.35
CA PRO A 38 -4.62 11.74 -2.17
C PRO A 38 -3.52 11.10 -1.33
N ILE A 39 -2.91 10.04 -1.86
CA ILE A 39 -1.85 9.28 -1.21
C ILE A 39 -0.54 9.60 -1.91
N ALA A 40 0.33 10.33 -1.21
CA ALA A 40 1.69 10.58 -1.63
C ALA A 40 2.47 9.26 -1.73
N GLN A 41 3.02 8.98 -2.90
CA GLN A 41 3.69 7.71 -3.19
C GLN A 41 4.82 7.91 -4.19
N LEU A 42 5.84 7.04 -4.14
CA LEU A 42 6.85 7.00 -5.19
C LEU A 42 6.21 6.55 -6.50
N THR A 43 6.44 7.30 -7.57
CA THR A 43 6.02 6.93 -8.94
C THR A 43 7.21 6.47 -9.79
N THR A 44 8.38 7.06 -9.53
CA THR A 44 9.70 6.70 -10.05
C THR A 44 10.74 6.88 -8.93
N PRO A 45 11.98 6.35 -9.08
CA PRO A 45 13.05 6.57 -8.11
C PRO A 45 13.21 8.05 -7.73
N GLY A 46 13.16 8.34 -6.42
CA GLY A 46 13.33 9.69 -5.88
C GLY A 46 12.20 10.69 -6.18
N HIS A 47 11.09 10.27 -6.83
CA HIS A 47 9.98 11.15 -7.17
C HIS A 47 8.68 10.74 -6.48
N VAL A 48 8.13 11.66 -5.68
CA VAL A 48 6.88 11.47 -4.94
C VAL A 48 5.79 12.31 -5.59
N GLU A 49 4.67 11.67 -5.92
CA GLU A 49 3.46 12.31 -6.42
C GLU A 49 2.27 11.91 -5.56
N GLU A 50 1.30 12.80 -5.46
CA GLU A 50 -0.02 12.49 -4.90
C GLU A 50 -0.91 11.86 -5.97
N LYS A 51 -1.59 10.77 -5.61
CA LYS A 51 -2.63 10.14 -6.44
C LYS A 51 -3.81 9.73 -5.59
N ASP A 52 -5.01 9.78 -6.15
CA ASP A 52 -6.25 9.39 -5.46
C ASP A 52 -6.31 7.88 -5.14
N GLN A 53 -5.44 7.08 -5.77
CA GLN A 53 -5.38 5.64 -5.58
C GLN A 53 -3.93 5.19 -5.40
N LEU A 54 -3.73 4.26 -4.47
CA LEU A 54 -2.47 3.56 -4.27
C LEU A 54 -2.57 2.16 -4.91
N PRO A 55 -1.80 1.84 -5.97
CA PRO A 55 -1.78 0.49 -6.51
C PRO A 55 -1.39 -0.56 -5.44
N SER A 56 -2.16 -1.65 -5.34
CA SER A 56 -2.00 -2.75 -4.37
C SER A 56 -0.87 -3.71 -4.76
N PHE A 57 0.33 -3.16 -4.97
CA PHE A 57 1.51 -3.89 -5.41
C PHE A 57 2.67 -3.66 -4.45
N MET A 58 3.48 -4.69 -4.25
CA MET A 58 4.77 -4.60 -3.57
C MET A 58 5.86 -5.16 -4.49
N TYR A 59 6.99 -4.47 -4.60
CA TYR A 59 8.10 -4.88 -5.44
C TYR A 59 9.34 -5.20 -4.60
N GLN A 60 9.95 -6.36 -4.87
CA GLN A 60 11.17 -6.83 -4.21
C GLN A 60 12.39 -6.63 -5.13
N ALA A 61 12.92 -5.40 -5.10
CA ALA A 61 14.08 -5.02 -5.90
C ALA A 61 15.31 -5.87 -5.55
N HIS A 62 16.19 -6.08 -6.53
CA HIS A 62 17.54 -6.61 -6.25
C HIS A 62 18.39 -5.53 -5.59
N GLU A 63 19.37 -5.91 -4.76
CA GLU A 63 20.27 -4.98 -4.06
C GLU A 63 21.02 -4.03 -5.01
N SER A 64 21.28 -4.47 -6.24
CA SER A 64 21.98 -3.69 -7.27
C SER A 64 21.05 -2.99 -8.27
N GLU A 65 19.73 -3.07 -8.09
CA GLU A 65 18.76 -2.53 -9.04
C GLU A 65 18.49 -1.04 -8.85
N LEU A 66 18.58 -0.57 -7.60
CA LEU A 66 18.29 0.80 -7.19
C LEU A 66 19.48 1.39 -6.44
N ALA A 67 19.74 2.67 -6.64
CA ALA A 67 20.76 3.39 -5.90
C ALA A 67 20.31 3.66 -4.46
N GLU A 68 21.27 3.92 -3.56
CA GLU A 68 20.94 4.34 -2.20
C GLU A 68 20.17 5.67 -2.25
N GLY A 69 19.00 5.68 -1.60
CA GLY A 69 18.11 6.85 -1.57
C GLY A 69 17.03 6.87 -2.64
N ASP A 70 17.07 6.00 -3.66
CA ASP A 70 16.04 5.93 -4.71
C ASP A 70 14.63 5.63 -4.16
N THR A 71 14.58 4.94 -3.02
CA THR A 71 13.33 4.60 -2.33
C THR A 71 13.02 5.52 -1.16
N ALA A 72 13.83 6.54 -0.90
CA ALA A 72 13.61 7.44 0.22
C ALA A 72 12.31 8.25 0.04
N LEU A 73 11.54 8.35 1.12
CA LEU A 73 10.33 9.18 1.22
C LEU A 73 10.61 10.35 2.17
N PRO A 74 9.91 11.49 2.01
CA PRO A 74 10.06 12.65 2.91
C PRO A 74 9.87 12.32 4.40
N TRP A 75 9.10 11.28 4.71
CA TRP A 75 8.81 10.81 6.07
C TRP A 75 9.55 9.50 6.44
N CYS A 76 10.27 8.86 5.51
CA CYS A 76 10.99 7.61 5.76
C CYS A 76 12.18 7.46 4.81
N ALA A 77 13.40 7.66 5.31
CA ALA A 77 14.61 7.61 4.49
C ALA A 77 14.96 6.21 3.93
N LYS A 78 14.53 5.15 4.63
CA LYS A 78 14.82 3.74 4.26
C LYS A 78 13.55 2.89 4.46
N PRO A 79 12.56 2.96 3.55
CA PRO A 79 11.37 2.15 3.69
C PRO A 79 11.68 0.66 3.45
N ASN A 80 11.00 -0.20 4.20
CA ASN A 80 11.20 -1.65 4.15
C ASN A 80 10.63 -2.31 2.89
N ALA A 81 9.82 -1.59 2.10
CA ALA A 81 9.15 -2.12 0.93
C ALA A 81 8.90 -1.01 -0.10
N ILE A 82 8.94 -1.38 -1.39
CA ILE A 82 8.51 -0.52 -2.50
C ILE A 82 7.07 -0.87 -2.80
N VAL A 83 6.16 0.10 -2.67
CA VAL A 83 4.71 -0.10 -2.86
C VAL A 83 4.13 0.94 -3.83
N GLY A 84 2.88 0.74 -4.25
CA GLY A 84 2.16 1.74 -5.04
C GLY A 84 2.59 1.81 -6.51
N ALA A 85 2.58 3.02 -7.07
CA ALA A 85 2.86 3.26 -8.49
C ALA A 85 4.26 2.80 -8.92
N MET A 86 5.31 3.13 -8.16
CA MET A 86 6.66 2.66 -8.46
C MET A 86 6.76 1.13 -8.46
N ALA A 87 6.12 0.45 -7.50
CA ALA A 87 6.09 -1.01 -7.47
C ALA A 87 5.42 -1.60 -8.72
N ARG A 88 4.29 -1.04 -9.14
CA ARG A 88 3.60 -1.43 -10.37
C ARG A 88 4.49 -1.20 -11.61
N ASN A 89 5.20 -0.07 -11.66
CA ASN A 89 6.06 0.31 -12.79
C ASN A 89 7.32 -0.55 -12.90
N LEU A 90 7.93 -0.93 -11.78
CA LEU A 90 9.07 -1.86 -11.76
C LEU A 90 8.61 -3.28 -12.06
N GLY A 91 7.50 -3.71 -11.45
CA GLY A 91 6.93 -5.02 -11.64
C GLY A 91 6.48 -5.32 -13.06
N SER A 92 6.08 -4.32 -13.85
CA SER A 92 5.79 -4.52 -15.27
C SER A 92 7.03 -4.87 -16.09
N LYS A 93 8.23 -4.45 -15.63
CA LYS A 93 9.52 -4.75 -16.26
C LYS A 93 10.12 -6.06 -15.74
N THR A 94 9.92 -6.37 -14.46
CA THR A 94 10.43 -7.60 -13.83
C THR A 94 9.33 -8.29 -13.03
N PRO A 95 8.38 -8.99 -13.71
CA PRO A 95 7.20 -9.56 -13.06
C PRO A 95 7.50 -10.58 -11.96
N ILE A 96 8.63 -11.27 -12.05
CA ILE A 96 9.04 -12.27 -11.04
C ILE A 96 9.34 -11.66 -9.65
N ARG A 97 9.54 -10.35 -9.57
CA ARG A 97 9.79 -9.60 -8.32
C ARG A 97 8.55 -8.85 -7.81
N LEU A 98 7.43 -8.94 -8.52
CA LEU A 98 6.19 -8.25 -8.19
C LEU A 98 5.26 -9.14 -7.37
N ILE A 99 4.81 -8.62 -6.25
CA ILE A 99 3.71 -9.18 -5.45
C ILE A 99 2.45 -8.39 -5.77
N ALA A 100 1.43 -9.09 -6.24
CA ALA A 100 0.13 -8.55 -6.62
C ALA A 100 -0.99 -9.45 -6.06
N SER A 101 -2.23 -8.95 -6.03
CA SER A 101 -3.41 -9.74 -5.66
C SER A 101 -3.36 -10.37 -4.25
N ALA A 102 -2.56 -9.80 -3.33
CA ALA A 102 -2.37 -10.34 -1.99
C ALA A 102 -3.70 -10.47 -1.21
N LYS A 103 -4.63 -9.53 -1.41
CA LYS A 103 -5.98 -9.60 -0.84
C LYS A 103 -6.73 -10.87 -1.26
N SER A 104 -6.66 -11.25 -2.54
CA SER A 104 -7.34 -12.44 -3.04
C SER A 104 -6.79 -13.71 -2.39
N TRP A 105 -5.49 -13.78 -2.13
CA TRP A 105 -4.90 -14.92 -1.42
C TRP A 105 -5.32 -14.95 0.05
N LEU A 106 -5.28 -13.79 0.73
CA LEU A 106 -5.73 -13.68 2.11
C LEU A 106 -7.21 -14.08 2.26
N CYS A 107 -8.07 -13.67 1.33
CA CYS A 107 -9.49 -13.97 1.39
C CYS A 107 -9.85 -15.40 0.92
N HIS A 108 -8.90 -16.18 0.40
CA HIS A 108 -9.16 -17.53 -0.05
C HIS A 108 -9.46 -18.46 1.13
N GLY A 109 -10.57 -19.23 1.05
CA GLY A 109 -11.06 -20.04 2.17
C GLY A 109 -10.11 -21.15 2.63
N GLY A 110 -9.23 -21.62 1.76
CA GLY A 110 -8.22 -22.64 2.08
C GLY A 110 -6.94 -22.13 2.74
N VAL A 111 -6.81 -20.81 2.97
CA VAL A 111 -5.59 -20.20 3.53
C VAL A 111 -5.73 -19.97 5.03
N ASN A 112 -4.80 -20.51 5.82
CA ASN A 112 -4.62 -20.06 7.20
C ASN A 112 -3.92 -18.70 7.21
N ARG A 113 -4.67 -17.64 7.51
CA ARG A 113 -4.19 -16.24 7.51
C ARG A 113 -3.23 -15.91 8.65
N ARG A 114 -3.06 -16.83 9.63
CA ARG A 114 -2.16 -16.66 10.78
C ARG A 114 -0.80 -17.31 10.58
N ASP A 115 -0.66 -18.16 9.58
CA ASP A 115 0.59 -18.84 9.28
C ASP A 115 1.32 -18.13 8.14
N ALA A 116 2.64 -18.33 8.06
CA ALA A 116 3.39 -17.97 6.88
C ALA A 116 2.93 -18.84 5.70
N PHE A 117 2.50 -18.20 4.62
CA PHE A 117 2.12 -18.89 3.39
C PHE A 117 2.69 -18.16 2.16
N LEU A 118 2.91 -18.93 1.11
CA LEU A 118 3.20 -18.41 -0.22
C LEU A 118 1.97 -18.60 -1.11
N PRO A 119 1.80 -17.78 -2.16
CA PRO A 119 0.75 -17.99 -3.15
C PRO A 119 0.72 -19.44 -3.68
N LEU A 120 -0.48 -19.89 -4.05
CA LEU A 120 -0.69 -21.19 -4.70
C LEU A 120 0.24 -21.33 -5.91
N ASN A 121 0.91 -22.48 -6.05
CA ASN A 121 1.93 -22.77 -7.06
C ASN A 121 3.29 -22.05 -6.91
N SER A 122 3.55 -21.40 -5.78
CA SER A 122 4.92 -20.95 -5.49
C SER A 122 5.85 -22.13 -5.32
N LEU A 123 7.07 -22.02 -5.86
CA LEU A 123 8.15 -22.93 -5.52
C LEU A 123 8.40 -22.84 -4.01
N LYS A 124 8.17 -23.93 -3.29
CA LYS A 124 8.59 -24.03 -1.89
C LYS A 124 10.12 -24.12 -1.91
N LYS A 125 10.77 -23.27 -1.12
CA LYS A 125 12.20 -23.41 -0.84
C LYS A 125 12.47 -24.73 -0.13
#